data_AF-A0A373WDP3-F1
#
_entry.id   AF-A0A373WDP3-F1
#
_cell.length_a   1.000
_cell.length_b   1.000
_cell.length_c   1.000
_cell.angle_alpha   90.00
_cell.angle_beta   90.00
_cell.angle_gamma   90.00
#
_symmetry.space_group_name_H-M   'P 1'
#
loop_
_entity.id
_entity.type
_entity.pdbx_description
1 polymer ?
#
loop_
_entity_poly.entity_id
_entity_poly.type
_entity_poly.pdbx_seq_one_letter_code
_entity_poly.pdbx_strand_id
1 'polypeptide(L)'
;MFVEKHRIEELHEPATVYNFQVEDYHTYFVGDCAVWVHNKNCTPENKQSLKEHLEGTADNTGAKPNGTINGCHEESHFLSELDIAGGDLTDNIQNVSGIDGVTYVEYTANTKTGKATKTIYDSNVISTDDFIDRGLDAYANVPESVSGGPVTALDNSGKAWNFYIRDNKLITMYPSV
;
A
#
# COMPACT_ATOMS: atom_id res chain seq x y z
N MET A 1 -4.86 13.90 -25.47
CA MET A 1 -4.36 15.28 -25.31
C MET A 1 -2.96 15.18 -24.75
N PHE A 2 -1.98 15.83 -25.37
CA PHE A 2 -0.59 15.86 -24.90
C PHE A 2 -0.24 17.33 -24.61
N VAL A 3 0.32 17.61 -23.45
CA VAL A 3 0.80 18.97 -23.11
C VAL A 3 2.21 19.10 -23.64
N GLU A 4 2.38 19.83 -24.75
CA GLU A 4 3.68 20.00 -25.41
C GLU A 4 4.51 21.13 -24.80
N LYS A 5 3.88 22.12 -24.15
CA LYS A 5 4.53 23.28 -23.54
C LYS A 5 3.78 23.72 -22.28
N HIS A 6 4.54 24.04 -21.23
CA HIS A 6 4.02 24.61 -19.99
C HIS A 6 4.87 25.81 -19.57
N ARG A 7 4.27 26.73 -18.83
CA ARG A 7 4.94 27.88 -18.21
C ARG A 7 4.54 27.91 -16.75
N ILE A 8 5.52 28.13 -15.88
CA ILE A 8 5.33 28.28 -14.43
C ILE A 8 5.58 29.75 -14.10
N GLU A 9 4.69 30.34 -13.31
CA GLU A 9 4.83 31.70 -12.79
C GLU A 9 4.65 31.65 -11.27
N GLU A 10 5.61 32.22 -10.55
CA GLU A 10 5.53 32.35 -9.09
C GLU A 10 4.87 33.69 -8.73
N LEU A 11 3.91 33.65 -7.81
CA LEU A 11 3.26 34.84 -7.28
C LEU A 11 4.09 35.37 -6.10
N HIS A 12 4.37 36.68 -6.10
CA HIS A 12 5.11 37.33 -5.01
C HIS A 12 4.32 37.38 -3.69
N GLU A 13 3.00 37.24 -3.75
CA GLU A 13 2.11 37.27 -2.60
C GLU A 13 1.25 35.99 -2.56
N PRO A 14 0.91 35.45 -1.38
CA PRO A 14 0.04 34.29 -1.26
C PRO A 14 -1.36 34.53 -1.85
N ALA A 15 -1.87 33.57 -2.60
CA ALA A 15 -3.23 33.57 -3.12
C ALA A 15 -4.11 32.58 -2.34
N THR A 16 -5.36 32.96 -2.09
CA THR A 16 -6.37 32.01 -1.60
C THR A 16 -6.76 31.08 -2.74
N VAL A 17 -6.63 29.78 -2.54
CA VAL A 17 -7.03 28.74 -3.49
C VAL A 17 -8.18 27.91 -2.91
N TYR A 18 -8.97 27.32 -3.79
CA TYR A 18 -10.11 26.48 -3.42
C TYR A 18 -9.94 25.09 -4.01
N ASN A 19 -10.29 24.09 -3.23
CA ASN A 19 -10.33 22.69 -3.63
C ASN A 19 -11.65 22.12 -3.13
N PHE A 20 -12.24 21.16 -3.85
CA PHE A 20 -13.45 20.47 -3.40
C PHE A 20 -13.17 18.98 -3.29
N GLN A 21 -13.60 18.39 -2.18
CA GLN A 21 -13.48 16.94 -1.97
C GLN A 21 -14.45 16.23 -2.92
N VAL A 22 -13.94 15.22 -3.63
CA VAL A 22 -14.74 14.36 -4.50
C VAL A 22 -14.62 12.93 -4.01
N GLU A 23 -15.72 12.20 -4.01
CA GLU A 23 -15.76 10.79 -3.62
C GLU A 23 -15.10 9.90 -4.70
N ASP A 24 -14.88 8.62 -4.36
CA ASP A 24 -14.36 7.56 -5.23
C ASP A 24 -12.93 7.78 -5.71
N TYR A 25 -12.72 8.10 -7.00
CA TYR A 25 -11.40 8.17 -7.61
C TYR A 25 -10.57 9.38 -7.15
N HIS A 26 -11.12 10.23 -6.28
CA HIS A 26 -10.47 11.45 -5.79
C HIS A 26 -9.86 12.29 -6.92
N THR A 27 -10.46 12.25 -8.11
CA THR A 27 -9.95 12.94 -9.29
C THR A 27 -11.06 13.72 -9.97
N TYR A 28 -10.68 14.85 -10.53
CA TYR A 28 -11.60 15.71 -11.26
C TYR A 28 -10.88 16.42 -12.41
N PHE A 29 -11.67 16.90 -13.37
CA PHE A 29 -11.18 17.74 -14.44
C PHE A 29 -11.35 19.21 -14.05
N VAL A 30 -10.30 20.01 -14.24
CA VAL A 30 -10.35 21.46 -14.00
C VAL A 30 -10.36 22.20 -15.32
N GLY A 31 -11.39 23.03 -15.49
CA GLY A 31 -11.55 23.95 -16.61
C GLY A 31 -11.76 23.27 -17.97
N ASP A 32 -11.93 24.09 -18.99
CA ASP A 32 -12.19 23.65 -20.37
C ASP A 32 -11.02 22.90 -21.00
N CYS A 33 -9.83 23.04 -20.41
CA CYS A 33 -8.62 22.31 -20.79
C CYS A 33 -8.61 20.86 -20.28
N ALA A 34 -9.61 20.43 -19.50
CA ALA A 34 -9.70 19.08 -18.94
C ALA A 34 -8.39 18.59 -18.30
N VAL A 35 -7.79 19.45 -17.46
CA VAL A 35 -6.59 19.06 -16.69
C VAL A 35 -7.03 18.07 -15.64
N TRP A 36 -6.47 16.85 -15.69
CA TRP A 36 -6.76 15.79 -14.73
C TRP A 36 -5.96 16.01 -13.45
N VAL A 37 -6.66 16.23 -12.34
CA VAL A 37 -6.04 16.50 -11.03
C VAL A 37 -6.47 15.45 -10.00
N HIS A 38 -5.53 15.08 -9.13
CA HIS A 38 -5.76 14.20 -7.98
C HIS A 38 -5.95 15.02 -6.70
N ASN A 39 -6.86 14.59 -5.83
CA ASN A 39 -7.26 15.31 -4.63
C ASN A 39 -6.51 14.84 -3.37
N LYS A 40 -5.54 13.93 -3.53
CA LYS A 40 -4.81 13.35 -2.41
C LYS A 40 -3.30 13.58 -2.47
N ASN A 41 -2.73 13.91 -1.32
CA ASN A 41 -1.30 13.84 -1.06
C ASN A 41 -0.81 12.38 -1.05
N CYS A 42 -0.67 11.76 -2.21
CA CYS A 42 0.22 10.63 -2.36
C CYS A 42 1.55 11.16 -2.90
N THR A 43 2.44 11.61 -2.02
CA THR A 43 3.78 12.02 -2.45
C THR A 43 4.49 10.82 -3.08
N PRO A 44 5.20 10.99 -4.22
CA PRO A 44 5.94 9.89 -4.87
C PRO A 44 6.88 9.12 -3.92
N GLU A 45 7.44 9.80 -2.92
CA GLU A 45 8.28 9.23 -1.87
C GLU A 45 7.55 8.16 -1.02
N ASN A 46 6.25 8.33 -0.76
CA ASN A 46 5.45 7.36 -0.02
C ASN A 46 5.17 6.11 -0.86
N LYS A 47 5.00 6.26 -2.19
CA LYS A 47 4.79 5.12 -3.09
C LYS A 47 6.07 4.26 -3.22
N GLN A 48 7.22 4.91 -3.39
CA GLN A 48 8.49 4.20 -3.53
C GLN A 48 8.88 3.44 -2.24
N SER A 49 8.73 4.07 -1.07
CA SER A 49 9.01 3.40 0.21
C SER A 49 8.05 2.24 0.50
N LEU A 50 6.78 2.33 0.06
CA LEU A 50 5.86 1.20 0.09
C LEU A 50 6.31 0.07 -0.85
N LYS A 51 6.74 0.41 -2.07
CA LYS A 51 7.26 -0.57 -3.02
C LYS A 51 8.45 -1.33 -2.44
N GLU A 52 9.43 -0.61 -1.90
CA GLU A 52 10.60 -1.20 -1.27
C GLU A 52 10.25 -2.07 -0.07
N HIS A 53 9.23 -1.70 0.70
CA HIS A 53 8.69 -2.52 1.76
C HIS A 53 8.12 -3.83 1.23
N LEU A 54 7.17 -3.76 0.29
CA LEU A 54 6.46 -4.92 -0.23
C LEU A 54 7.40 -5.91 -0.95
N GLU A 55 8.34 -5.38 -1.76
CA GLU A 55 9.39 -6.12 -2.45
C GLU A 55 10.56 -6.52 -1.52
N GLY A 56 10.50 -6.19 -0.23
CA GLY A 56 11.52 -6.58 0.73
C GLY A 56 12.91 -6.00 0.49
N THR A 57 13.03 -4.90 -0.26
CA THR A 57 14.30 -4.22 -0.57
C THR A 57 14.68 -3.14 0.46
N ALA A 58 13.78 -2.79 1.38
CA ALA A 58 14.07 -1.87 2.47
C ALA A 58 14.86 -2.52 3.62
N ASP A 59 15.79 -1.80 4.25
CA ASP A 59 16.68 -2.32 5.32
C ASP A 59 15.94 -2.95 6.53
N ASN A 60 14.66 -2.67 6.71
CA ASN A 60 13.86 -3.16 7.83
C ASN A 60 12.97 -4.39 7.52
N THR A 61 12.94 -4.90 6.28
CA THR A 61 12.04 -5.97 5.79
C THR A 61 12.59 -7.40 5.88
N GLY A 62 13.76 -7.61 6.49
CA GLY A 62 14.35 -8.94 6.65
C GLY A 62 13.85 -9.73 7.87
N ALA A 63 14.09 -11.04 7.82
CA ALA A 63 13.98 -11.99 8.90
C ALA A 63 14.82 -11.51 10.09
N LYS A 64 14.18 -11.48 11.25
CA LYS A 64 14.81 -11.04 12.49
C LYS A 64 15.46 -12.21 13.21
N PRO A 65 16.45 -11.97 14.10
CA PRO A 65 17.08 -13.02 14.89
C PRO A 65 16.11 -13.88 15.71
N ASN A 66 14.92 -13.36 16.02
CA ASN A 66 13.83 -14.05 16.70
C ASN A 66 12.82 -14.73 15.75
N GLY A 67 13.16 -14.88 14.45
CA GLY A 67 12.36 -15.64 13.48
C GLY A 67 11.09 -14.93 13.02
N THR A 68 10.90 -13.67 13.42
CA THR A 68 9.83 -12.84 12.86
C THR A 68 10.26 -12.30 11.50
N ILE A 69 9.35 -12.33 10.54
CA ILE A 69 9.54 -11.74 9.22
C ILE A 69 8.89 -10.36 9.24
N ASN A 70 9.70 -9.31 9.14
CA ASN A 70 9.19 -7.95 9.09
C ASN A 70 8.96 -7.52 7.65
N GLY A 71 7.98 -6.66 7.43
CA GLY A 71 7.88 -5.80 6.24
C GLY A 71 7.77 -6.41 4.83
N CYS A 72 8.01 -7.69 4.61
CA CYS A 72 7.85 -8.31 3.29
C CYS A 72 6.38 -8.63 2.96
N HIS A 73 5.88 -8.37 1.74
CA HIS A 73 4.50 -8.69 1.35
C HIS A 73 4.35 -9.17 -0.11
N GLU A 74 5.43 -9.28 -0.88
CA GLU A 74 5.49 -10.07 -2.12
C GLU A 74 5.82 -11.54 -1.80
N GLU A 75 5.21 -12.49 -2.50
CA GLU A 75 5.28 -13.92 -2.20
C GLU A 75 6.69 -14.49 -2.24
N SER A 76 7.43 -14.25 -3.32
CA SER A 76 8.78 -14.81 -3.49
C SER A 76 9.74 -14.29 -2.42
N HIS A 77 9.65 -13.00 -2.09
CA HIS A 77 10.40 -12.40 -0.99
C HIS A 77 9.98 -12.99 0.35
N PHE A 78 8.69 -13.19 0.59
CA PHE A 78 8.20 -13.74 1.86
C PHE A 78 8.69 -15.17 2.06
N LEU A 79 8.65 -15.99 1.02
CA LEU A 79 9.13 -17.37 1.05
C LEU A 79 10.64 -17.44 1.27
N SER A 80 11.42 -16.52 0.66
CA SER A 80 12.86 -16.40 0.93
C SER A 80 13.14 -16.04 2.39
N GLU A 81 12.43 -15.06 2.96
CA GLU A 81 12.60 -14.69 4.37
C GLU A 81 12.13 -15.79 5.32
N LEU A 82 11.12 -16.56 4.93
CA LEU A 82 10.64 -17.72 5.68
C LEU A 82 11.68 -18.84 5.73
N ASP A 83 12.33 -19.13 4.60
CA ASP A 83 13.44 -20.10 4.54
C ASP A 83 14.62 -19.66 5.42
N ILE A 84 15.00 -18.38 5.37
CA ILE A 84 16.05 -17.80 6.24
C ILE A 84 15.67 -17.92 7.72
N ALA A 85 14.40 -17.72 8.06
CA ALA A 85 13.88 -17.90 9.41
C ALA A 85 13.76 -19.39 9.82
N GLY A 86 14.04 -20.31 8.89
CA GLY A 86 13.82 -21.75 9.02
C GLY A 86 12.38 -22.06 9.40
N GLY A 87 11.45 -21.43 8.69
CA GLY A 87 10.02 -21.60 8.85
C GLY A 87 9.40 -22.35 7.68
N ASP A 88 8.12 -22.67 7.85
CA ASP A 88 7.32 -23.40 6.87
C ASP A 88 5.91 -22.81 6.83
N LEU A 89 5.29 -22.84 5.65
CA LEU A 89 3.87 -22.61 5.51
C LEU A 89 3.09 -23.76 6.15
N THR A 90 1.94 -23.44 6.72
CA THR A 90 0.95 -24.44 7.14
C THR A 90 -0.06 -24.70 6.02
N ASP A 91 -0.93 -25.68 6.20
CA ASP A 91 -2.03 -25.96 5.27
C ASP A 91 -3.13 -24.89 5.27
N ASN A 92 -3.06 -23.89 6.16
CA ASN A 92 -4.04 -22.81 6.24
C ASN A 92 -3.62 -21.65 5.33
N ILE A 93 -3.96 -21.80 4.05
CA ILE A 93 -3.76 -20.80 2.98
C ILE A 93 -5.13 -20.47 2.39
N GLN A 94 -5.46 -19.19 2.33
CA GLN A 94 -6.76 -18.71 1.86
C GLN A 94 -6.58 -17.60 0.83
N ASN A 95 -7.25 -17.71 -0.32
CA ASN A 95 -7.29 -16.61 -1.28
C ASN A 95 -8.04 -15.42 -0.67
N VAL A 96 -7.50 -14.22 -0.84
CA VAL A 96 -8.15 -13.00 -0.42
C VAL A 96 -9.23 -12.64 -1.44
N SER A 97 -10.49 -12.64 -0.98
CA SER A 97 -11.64 -12.34 -1.85
C SER A 97 -11.52 -10.97 -2.52
N GLY A 98 -11.81 -10.91 -3.82
CA GLY A 98 -11.87 -9.65 -4.60
C GLY A 98 -10.55 -9.19 -5.22
N ILE A 99 -9.41 -9.84 -4.91
CA ILE A 99 -8.10 -9.51 -5.50
C ILE A 99 -7.39 -10.80 -5.89
N ASP A 100 -7.22 -11.02 -7.19
CA ASP A 100 -6.49 -12.17 -7.71
C ASP A 100 -5.01 -12.08 -7.33
N GLY A 101 -4.40 -13.24 -7.08
CA GLY A 101 -2.97 -13.32 -6.74
C GLY A 101 -2.64 -12.97 -5.30
N VAL A 102 -3.62 -12.67 -4.44
CA VAL A 102 -3.38 -12.34 -3.03
C VAL A 102 -3.86 -13.48 -2.13
N THR A 103 -3.01 -13.91 -1.21
CA THR A 103 -3.32 -14.97 -0.24
C THR A 103 -3.06 -14.52 1.19
N TYR A 104 -3.86 -15.07 2.10
CA TYR A 104 -3.60 -15.06 3.53
C TYR A 104 -2.99 -16.40 3.93
N VAL A 105 -1.77 -16.34 4.43
CA VAL A 105 -0.98 -17.52 4.79
C VAL A 105 -0.75 -17.58 6.29
N GLU A 106 -0.86 -18.78 6.85
CA GLU A 106 -0.39 -19.10 8.19
C GLU A 106 0.92 -19.89 8.11
N TYR A 107 1.90 -19.54 8.95
CA TYR A 107 3.24 -20.10 8.93
C TYR A 107 3.82 -20.30 10.34
N THR A 108 4.86 -21.11 10.43
CA THR A 108 5.72 -21.28 11.63
C THR A 108 7.14 -20.84 11.33
N ALA A 109 7.92 -20.46 12.34
CA ALA A 109 9.34 -20.14 12.23
C ALA A 109 10.10 -20.61 13.47
N ASN A 110 11.37 -21.04 13.31
CA ASN A 110 12.15 -21.74 14.33
C ASN A 110 12.20 -21.08 15.71
N THR A 111 12.18 -19.74 15.75
CA THR A 111 12.36 -18.96 16.98
C THR A 111 11.09 -18.23 17.42
N LYS A 112 9.94 -18.47 16.76
CA LYS A 112 8.64 -17.95 17.14
C LYS A 112 7.80 -19.04 17.80
N THR A 113 7.35 -18.80 19.02
CA THR A 113 6.40 -19.71 19.67
C THR A 113 5.03 -19.58 19.00
N GLY A 114 4.58 -20.65 18.36
CA GLY A 114 3.25 -20.73 17.74
C GLY A 114 3.20 -20.24 16.30
N LYS A 115 1.97 -20.12 15.79
CA LYS A 115 1.70 -19.78 14.40
C LYS A 115 1.61 -18.27 14.20
N ALA A 116 1.96 -17.83 12.99
CA ALA A 116 1.91 -16.45 12.55
C ALA A 116 1.15 -16.36 11.24
N THR A 117 0.65 -15.17 10.91
CA THR A 117 -0.13 -14.97 9.69
C THR A 117 0.32 -13.74 8.93
N LYS A 118 0.20 -13.78 7.61
CA LYS A 118 0.53 -12.65 6.73
C LYS A 118 -0.33 -12.69 5.47
N THR A 119 -0.57 -11.52 4.89
CA THR A 119 -1.11 -11.40 3.54
C THR A 119 0.04 -11.18 2.58
N ILE A 120 0.14 -12.01 1.55
CA ILE A 120 1.17 -11.94 0.51
C ILE A 120 0.51 -11.87 -0.87
N TYR A 121 1.21 -11.31 -1.87
CA TYR A 121 0.76 -11.31 -3.26
C TYR A 121 1.79 -11.92 -4.21
N ASP A 122 1.32 -12.65 -5.22
CA ASP A 122 2.13 -13.15 -6.33
C ASP A 122 2.26 -12.04 -7.37
N SER A 123 3.49 -11.52 -7.52
CA SER A 123 3.82 -10.45 -8.47
C SER A 123 3.63 -10.84 -9.94
N ASN A 124 3.49 -12.15 -10.24
CA ASN A 124 3.16 -12.65 -11.58
C ASN A 124 1.66 -12.60 -11.90
N VAL A 125 0.80 -12.44 -10.88
CA VAL A 125 -0.66 -12.35 -11.04
C VAL A 125 -1.15 -10.92 -10.86
N ILE A 126 -0.65 -10.21 -9.84
CA ILE A 126 -0.89 -8.78 -9.64
C ILE A 126 0.46 -8.10 -9.47
N SER A 127 0.79 -7.14 -10.34
CA SER A 127 2.07 -6.43 -10.24
C SER A 127 2.16 -5.68 -8.91
N THR A 128 3.38 -5.46 -8.40
CA THR A 128 3.58 -4.63 -7.19
C THR A 128 2.94 -3.26 -7.34
N ASP A 129 3.04 -2.64 -8.52
CA ASP A 129 2.47 -1.32 -8.76
C ASP A 129 0.93 -1.36 -8.73
N ASP A 130 0.29 -2.37 -9.33
CA ASP A 130 -1.17 -2.54 -9.29
C ASP A 130 -1.69 -2.87 -7.88
N PHE A 131 -0.96 -3.72 -7.13
CA PHE A 131 -1.27 -3.99 -5.73
C PHE A 131 -1.20 -2.71 -4.90
N ILE A 132 -0.16 -1.90 -5.15
CA ILE A 132 0.01 -0.62 -4.48
C ILE A 132 -1.11 0.35 -4.83
N ASP A 133 -1.40 0.53 -6.10
CA ASP A 133 -2.41 1.47 -6.57
C ASP A 133 -3.79 1.11 -6.02
N ARG A 134 -4.12 -0.18 -5.96
CA ARG A 134 -5.37 -0.64 -5.35
C ARG A 134 -5.44 -0.38 -3.84
N GLY A 135 -4.33 -0.55 -3.12
CA GLY A 135 -4.25 -0.17 -1.71
C GLY A 135 -4.34 1.34 -1.50
N LEU A 136 -3.77 2.14 -2.41
CA LEU A 136 -3.82 3.60 -2.37
C LEU A 136 -5.21 4.15 -2.68
N ASP A 137 -5.97 3.50 -3.56
CA ASP A 137 -7.39 3.79 -3.78
C ASP A 137 -8.16 3.69 -2.45
N ALA A 138 -7.99 2.60 -1.71
CA ALA A 138 -8.60 2.46 -0.39
C ALA A 138 -8.05 3.48 0.61
N TYR A 139 -6.73 3.71 0.61
CA TYR A 139 -6.11 4.68 1.50
C TYR A 139 -6.75 6.06 1.31
N ALA A 140 -7.14 6.41 0.07
CA ALA A 140 -7.77 7.69 -0.26
C ALA A 140 -9.07 7.97 0.48
N ASN A 141 -9.73 6.92 0.96
CA ASN A 141 -10.93 7.01 1.77
C ASN A 141 -10.65 7.09 3.28
N VAL A 142 -9.37 7.13 3.72
CA VAL A 142 -9.00 7.36 5.13
C VAL A 142 -9.16 8.85 5.47
N PRO A 143 -9.90 9.20 6.55
CA PRO A 143 -10.09 10.60 6.94
C PRO A 143 -8.78 11.30 7.29
N GLU A 144 -8.63 12.57 6.90
CA GLU A 144 -7.41 13.37 7.16
C GLU A 144 -7.10 13.55 8.66
N SER A 145 -8.11 13.43 9.53
CA SER A 145 -7.92 13.45 10.99
C SER A 145 -7.12 12.26 11.51
N VAL A 146 -6.96 11.19 10.72
CA VAL A 146 -6.20 10.00 11.09
C VAL A 146 -4.72 10.21 10.76
N SER A 147 -3.96 10.61 11.76
CA SER A 147 -2.52 10.87 11.65
C SER A 147 -1.62 9.74 12.14
N GLY A 148 -2.21 8.70 12.75
CA GLY A 148 -1.45 7.55 13.24
C GLY A 148 -2.31 6.39 13.73
N GLY A 149 -1.68 5.21 13.80
CA GLY A 149 -2.31 3.96 14.24
C GLY A 149 -2.88 3.11 13.09
N PRO A 150 -3.53 1.99 13.43
CA PRO A 150 -4.22 1.15 12.47
C PRO A 150 -5.52 1.82 12.01
N VAL A 151 -5.82 1.74 10.72
CA VAL A 151 -7.09 2.19 10.14
C VAL A 151 -7.48 1.30 8.97
N THR A 152 -8.78 1.16 8.71
CA THR A 152 -9.33 0.38 7.61
C THR A 152 -10.17 1.28 6.72
N ALA A 153 -10.07 1.11 5.41
CA ALA A 153 -10.92 1.78 4.43
C ALA A 153 -11.19 0.86 3.23
N LEU A 154 -12.23 1.17 2.45
CA LEU A 154 -12.63 0.38 1.28
C LEU A 154 -11.98 0.93 0.01
N ASP A 155 -11.54 0.06 -0.89
CA ASP A 155 -11.17 0.44 -2.26
C ASP A 155 -12.43 0.64 -3.13
N ASN A 156 -12.21 1.06 -4.38
CA ASN A 156 -13.28 1.30 -5.36
C ASN A 156 -14.10 0.05 -5.72
N SER A 157 -13.61 -1.16 -5.38
CA SER A 157 -14.34 -2.43 -5.56
C SER A 157 -15.14 -2.85 -4.32
N GLY A 158 -15.06 -2.07 -3.23
CA GLY A 158 -15.64 -2.41 -1.93
C GLY A 158 -14.78 -3.38 -1.11
N LYS A 159 -13.53 -3.64 -1.49
CA LYS A 159 -12.62 -4.49 -0.70
C LYS A 159 -12.02 -3.67 0.43
N ALA A 160 -12.07 -4.20 1.65
CA ALA A 160 -11.46 -3.58 2.82
C ALA A 160 -9.95 -3.75 2.84
N TRP A 161 -9.22 -2.66 3.04
CA TRP A 161 -7.77 -2.60 3.21
C TRP A 161 -7.43 -2.05 4.59
N ASN A 162 -6.42 -2.65 5.20
CA ASN A 162 -5.86 -2.24 6.49
C ASN A 162 -4.58 -1.46 6.25
N PHE A 163 -4.43 -0.38 7.00
CA PHE A 163 -3.30 0.54 6.93
C PHE A 163 -2.70 0.70 8.31
N TYR A 164 -1.40 0.97 8.36
CA TYR A 164 -0.76 1.50 9.56
C TYR A 164 -0.12 2.84 9.21
N ILE A 165 -0.54 3.89 9.92
CA ILE A 165 -0.06 5.25 9.73
C ILE A 165 0.81 5.64 10.91
N ARG A 166 1.88 6.38 10.67
CA ARG A 166 2.70 6.99 11.72
C ARG A 166 3.18 8.36 11.24
N ASP A 167 2.95 9.38 12.05
CA ASP A 167 3.36 10.77 11.76
C ASP A 167 2.90 11.23 10.36
N ASN A 168 1.63 11.00 10.03
CA ASN A 168 1.01 11.26 8.71
C ASN A 168 1.62 10.48 7.52
N LYS A 169 2.45 9.47 7.78
CA LYS A 169 3.02 8.61 6.74
C LYS A 169 2.36 7.25 6.76
N LEU A 170 1.94 6.79 5.58
CA LEU A 170 1.53 5.41 5.38
C LEU A 170 2.75 4.50 5.47
N ILE A 171 2.75 3.55 6.40
CA ILE A 171 3.88 2.67 6.68
C ILE A 171 3.73 1.32 6.00
N THR A 172 2.51 0.78 5.99
CA THR A 172 2.19 -0.50 5.35
C THR A 172 0.70 -0.58 5.06
N MET A 173 0.33 -1.42 4.11
CA MET A 173 -1.04 -1.71 3.73
C MET A 173 -1.21 -3.16 3.29
N TYR A 174 -2.38 -3.73 3.55
CA TYR A 174 -2.74 -5.06 3.09
C TYR A 174 -4.26 -5.23 3.07
N PRO A 175 -4.81 -6.00 2.12
CA PRO A 175 -6.23 -6.27 2.11
C PRO A 175 -6.64 -7.16 3.29
N SER A 176 -7.86 -6.94 3.79
CA SER A 176 -8.47 -7.82 4.79
C SER A 176 -8.78 -9.18 4.17
N VAL A 177 -8.67 -10.26 4.96
CA VAL A 177 -9.02 -11.62 4.52
C VAL A 177 -10.51 -11.72 4.23
#